data_AF-A0A914D6M9-F1
#
_entry.id   AF-A0A914D6M9-F1
#
_cell.length_a   1.000
_cell.length_b   1.000
_cell.length_c   1.000
_cell.angle_alpha   90.00
_cell.angle_beta   90.00
_cell.angle_gamma   90.00
#
_symmetry.space_group_name_H-M   'P 1'
#
loop_
_entity.id
_entity.type
_entity.pdbx_description
1 polymer ?
#
loop_
_entity_poly.entity_id
_entity_poly.type
_entity_poly.pdbx_seq_one_letter_code
_entity_poly.pdbx_strand_id
1 'polypeptide(L)'
;MRLIVPMEDKSRKYGLGVTKLTQMLAKGLAIPTNSQELKELQKLNEENAALGLAQFVVKRTGKKEPNLSIAEVNDMLDHLAADMNDGDGKKDTMQKLLKSCTFDELYWIFLILTKKIE
;
A
#
# COMPACT_ATOMS: atom_id res chain seq x y z
N MET A 1 -10.13 -4.40 -15.52
CA MET A 1 -10.98 -3.21 -15.22
C MET A 1 -10.87 -2.73 -13.78
N ARG A 2 -10.84 -3.62 -12.78
CA ARG A 2 -10.89 -3.29 -11.35
C ARG A 2 -9.78 -2.37 -10.81
N LEU A 3 -8.58 -2.42 -11.37
CA LEU A 3 -7.48 -1.51 -11.01
C LEU A 3 -7.61 -0.12 -11.65
N ILE A 4 -8.31 -0.04 -12.78
CA ILE A 4 -8.52 1.21 -13.54
C ILE A 4 -9.70 1.98 -12.96
N VAL A 5 -10.73 1.25 -12.52
CA VAL A 5 -11.93 1.81 -11.87
C VAL A 5 -12.11 1.18 -10.49
N PRO A 6 -11.20 1.46 -9.53
CA PRO A 6 -11.25 0.84 -8.20
C PRO A 6 -12.52 1.20 -7.43
N MET A 7 -13.20 2.30 -7.77
CA MET A 7 -14.46 2.72 -7.15
C MET A 7 -15.64 1.80 -7.48
N GLU A 8 -15.59 1.08 -8.61
CA GLU A 8 -16.64 0.12 -8.97
C GLU A 8 -16.39 -1.27 -8.38
N ASP A 9 -15.23 -1.49 -7.76
CA ASP A 9 -14.89 -2.75 -7.10
C ASP A 9 -15.58 -2.83 -5.72
N LYS A 10 -16.82 -3.32 -5.73
CA LYS A 10 -17.59 -3.58 -4.50
C LYS A 10 -17.08 -4.80 -3.71
N SER A 11 -16.16 -5.59 -4.28
CA SER A 11 -15.70 -6.85 -3.68
C SER A 11 -14.56 -6.65 -2.68
N ARG A 12 -13.76 -5.59 -2.83
CA ARG A 12 -12.61 -5.30 -1.96
C ARG A 12 -12.91 -4.15 -1.00
N LYS A 13 -12.83 -4.42 0.30
CA LYS A 13 -12.89 -3.39 1.35
C LYS A 13 -11.60 -3.42 2.15
N TYR A 14 -10.67 -2.52 1.85
CA TYR A 14 -9.38 -2.49 2.52
C TYR A 14 -9.49 -1.92 3.94
N GLY A 15 -10.35 -0.92 4.17
CA GLY A 15 -10.46 -0.24 5.48
C GLY A 15 -9.14 0.40 5.94
N LEU A 16 -8.23 0.67 4.99
CA LEU A 16 -6.88 1.18 5.20
C LEU A 16 -6.84 2.70 4.95
N GLY A 17 -7.33 3.50 5.90
CA GLY A 17 -7.02 4.93 5.89
C GLY A 17 -5.51 5.18 5.96
N VAL A 18 -5.05 6.38 5.57
CA VAL A 18 -3.63 6.76 5.51
C VAL A 18 -2.85 6.33 6.76
N THR A 19 -3.41 6.51 7.95
CA THR A 19 -2.79 6.11 9.23
C THR A 19 -2.49 4.61 9.31
N LYS A 20 -3.47 3.76 8.96
CA LYS A 20 -3.29 2.30 9.01
C LYS A 20 -2.31 1.84 7.95
N LEU A 21 -2.39 2.38 6.73
CA LEU A 21 -1.44 2.07 5.67
C LEU A 21 -0.01 2.43 6.09
N THR A 22 0.20 3.63 6.63
CA THR A 22 1.51 4.09 7.12
C THR A 22 2.08 3.16 8.19
N GLN A 23 1.24 2.69 9.14
CA GLN A 23 1.67 1.73 10.16
C GLN A 23 2.01 0.35 9.59
N MET A 24 1.24 -0.13 8.61
CA MET A 24 1.53 -1.39 7.91
C MET A 24 2.85 -1.33 7.14
N LEU A 25 3.10 -0.21 6.47
CA LEU A 25 4.35 0.04 5.74
C LEU A 25 5.55 0.09 6.69
N ALA A 26 5.42 0.77 7.82
CA ALA A 26 6.45 0.80 8.85
C ALA A 26 6.81 -0.62 9.34
N LYS A 27 5.81 -1.45 9.61
CA LYS A 27 6.00 -2.86 9.98
C LYS A 27 6.65 -3.67 8.85
N GLY A 28 6.20 -3.49 7.61
CA GLY A 28 6.74 -4.17 6.44
C GLY A 28 8.22 -3.84 6.20
N LEU A 29 8.60 -2.59 6.38
CA LEU A 29 9.99 -2.12 6.21
C LEU A 29 10.85 -2.24 7.48
N ALA A 30 10.32 -2.80 8.56
CA ALA A 30 10.97 -2.89 9.87
C ALA A 30 11.46 -1.54 10.42
N ILE A 31 10.62 -0.50 10.31
CA ILE A 31 10.91 0.88 10.71
C ILE A 31 10.10 1.21 11.97
N PRO A 32 10.64 2.04 12.89
CA PRO A 32 9.87 2.58 14.00
C PRO A 32 8.59 3.28 13.52
N THR A 33 7.43 2.80 14.00
CA THR A 33 6.10 3.33 13.66
C THR A 33 5.88 4.77 14.11
N ASN A 34 6.74 5.26 15.01
CA ASN A 34 6.70 6.60 15.59
C ASN A 34 7.66 7.60 14.92
N SER A 35 8.31 7.23 13.82
CA SER A 35 9.23 8.13 13.13
C SER A 35 8.52 9.42 12.70
N GLN A 36 9.23 10.55 12.82
CA GLN A 36 8.68 11.88 12.53
C GLN A 36 8.18 11.97 11.08
N GLU A 37 8.94 11.43 10.14
CA GLU A 37 8.60 11.37 8.72
C GLU A 37 7.26 10.66 8.47
N LEU A 38 7.01 9.51 9.13
CA LEU A 38 5.73 8.80 9.00
C LEU A 38 4.56 9.58 9.61
N LYS A 39 4.79 10.32 10.71
CA LYS A 39 3.76 11.17 11.33
C LYS A 39 3.38 12.35 10.44
N GLU A 40 4.33 12.88 9.67
CA GLU A 40 4.08 13.95 8.70
C GLU A 40 3.24 13.43 7.53
N LEU A 41 3.54 12.24 7.01
CA LEU A 41 2.75 11.60 5.95
C LEU A 41 1.30 11.32 6.38
N GLN A 42 1.05 11.03 7.66
CA GLN A 42 -0.29 10.80 8.20
C GLN A 42 -1.18 12.06 8.24
N LYS A 43 -0.59 13.26 8.16
CA LYS A 43 -1.33 14.53 8.17
C LYS A 43 -1.71 15.01 6.76
N LEU A 44 -1.18 14.36 5.73
CA LEU A 44 -1.44 14.69 4.34
C LEU A 44 -2.78 14.14 3.89
N ASN A 45 -3.33 14.74 2.82
CA ASN A 45 -4.45 14.13 2.10
C ASN A 45 -4.00 12.82 1.42
N GLU A 46 -4.96 12.00 1.00
CA GLU A 46 -4.70 10.65 0.49
C GLU A 46 -3.72 10.64 -0.71
N GLU A 47 -3.84 11.60 -1.62
CA GLU A 47 -2.98 11.70 -2.79
C GLU A 47 -1.53 12.06 -2.45
N ASN A 48 -1.33 13.07 -1.60
CA ASN A 48 0.01 13.48 -1.17
C ASN A 48 0.63 12.44 -0.23
N ALA A 49 -0.19 11.75 0.57
CA ALA A 49 0.26 10.63 1.39
C ALA A 49 0.71 9.45 0.53
N ALA A 50 -0.06 9.06 -0.49
CA ALA A 50 0.33 7.99 -1.42
C ALA A 50 1.65 8.33 -2.12
N LEU A 51 1.80 9.58 -2.59
CA LEU A 51 3.04 10.07 -3.19
C LEU A 51 4.23 9.97 -2.23
N GLY A 52 4.08 10.51 -1.02
CA GLY A 52 5.13 10.51 -0.01
C GLY A 52 5.51 9.10 0.45
N LEU A 53 4.54 8.21 0.59
CA LEU A 53 4.78 6.80 0.94
C LEU A 53 5.52 6.06 -0.17
N ALA A 54 5.16 6.26 -1.44
CA ALA A 54 5.86 5.65 -2.57
C ALA A 54 7.32 6.12 -2.64
N GLN A 55 7.57 7.43 -2.47
CA GLN A 55 8.93 7.97 -2.42
C GLN A 55 9.72 7.39 -1.24
N PHE A 56 9.10 7.29 -0.07
CA PHE A 56 9.73 6.75 1.13
C PHE A 56 10.15 5.28 0.93
N VAL A 57 9.30 4.45 0.36
CA VAL A 57 9.58 3.03 0.08
C VAL A 57 10.72 2.89 -0.92
N VAL A 58 10.71 3.66 -2.01
CA VAL A 58 11.74 3.59 -3.06
C VAL A 58 13.09 4.08 -2.54
N LYS A 59 13.13 5.17 -1.75
CA LYS A 59 14.36 5.63 -1.08
C LYS A 59 14.96 4.55 -0.18
N ARG A 60 14.12 3.79 0.52
CA ARG A 60 14.53 2.74 1.48
C ARG A 60 14.96 1.44 0.80
N THR A 61 14.29 1.08 -0.28
CA THR A 61 14.44 -0.24 -0.92
C THR A 61 15.23 -0.21 -2.23
N GLY A 62 15.60 0.99 -2.70
CA GLY A 62 16.30 1.20 -3.97
C GLY A 62 15.35 1.30 -5.16
N LYS A 63 15.90 1.66 -6.32
CA LYS A 63 15.18 1.56 -7.61
C LYS A 63 14.94 0.09 -7.93
N LYS A 64 13.74 -0.20 -8.45
CA LYS A 64 13.29 -1.56 -8.75
C LYS A 64 12.83 -1.67 -10.18
N GLU A 65 13.01 -2.85 -10.74
CA GLU A 65 12.38 -3.22 -12.00
C GLU A 65 11.02 -3.86 -11.68
N PRO A 66 9.96 -3.51 -12.43
CA PRO A 66 8.65 -4.10 -12.24
C PRO A 66 8.72 -5.59 -12.57
N ASN A 67 8.30 -6.44 -11.62
CA ASN A 67 8.33 -7.88 -11.78
C ASN A 67 6.98 -8.57 -11.51
N LEU A 68 5.93 -7.80 -11.21
CA LEU A 68 4.60 -8.34 -10.94
C LEU A 68 3.67 -8.18 -12.14
N SER A 69 2.98 -9.25 -12.49
CA SER A 69 1.87 -9.21 -13.42
C SER A 69 0.64 -8.55 -12.80
N ILE A 70 -0.29 -8.08 -13.64
CA ILE A 70 -1.58 -7.53 -13.19
C ILE A 70 -2.36 -8.56 -12.37
N ALA A 71 -2.26 -9.85 -12.69
CA ALA A 71 -2.92 -10.91 -11.94
C ALA A 71 -2.36 -11.00 -10.52
N GLU A 72 -1.02 -11.03 -10.37
CA GLU A 72 -0.37 -11.06 -9.06
C GLU A 72 -0.68 -9.84 -8.21
N VAL A 73 -0.74 -8.64 -8.82
CA VAL A 73 -1.15 -7.43 -8.11
C VAL A 73 -2.60 -7.54 -7.62
N ASN A 74 -3.51 -8.09 -8.44
CA ASN A 74 -4.89 -8.31 -8.01
C ASN A 74 -4.99 -9.32 -6.88
N ASP A 75 -4.28 -10.45 -6.96
CA ASP A 75 -4.29 -11.48 -5.91
C ASP A 75 -3.77 -10.92 -4.58
N MET A 76 -2.70 -10.10 -4.62
CA MET A 76 -2.18 -9.45 -3.42
C MET A 76 -3.17 -8.44 -2.84
N LEU A 77 -3.88 -7.69 -3.68
CA LEU A 77 -4.91 -6.75 -3.23
C LEU A 77 -6.13 -7.50 -2.65
N ASP A 78 -6.56 -8.60 -3.26
CA ASP A 78 -7.60 -9.47 -2.70
C ASP A 78 -7.19 -10.00 -1.32
N HIS A 79 -5.92 -10.41 -1.16
CA HIS A 79 -5.40 -10.88 0.11
C HIS A 79 -5.34 -9.77 1.19
N LEU A 80 -5.01 -8.54 0.80
CA LEU A 80 -5.06 -7.39 1.70
C LEU A 80 -6.50 -7.01 2.11
N ALA A 81 -7.46 -7.17 1.19
CA ALA A 81 -8.88 -6.88 1.39
C ALA A 81 -9.63 -7.98 2.17
N ALA A 82 -9.16 -9.22 2.13
CA ALA A 82 -9.76 -10.33 2.88
C ALA A 82 -9.74 -10.03 4.38
N ASP A 83 -10.87 -10.18 5.05
CA ASP A 83 -10.99 -9.96 6.50
C ASP A 83 -10.80 -11.28 7.27
N MET A 84 -10.34 -11.16 8.52
CA MET A 84 -10.05 -12.19 9.55
C MET A 84 -8.57 -12.60 9.75
N ASN A 85 -8.04 -12.16 10.89
CA ASN A 85 -6.99 -12.77 11.73
C ASN A 85 -5.58 -13.06 11.18
N ASP A 86 -5.30 -12.94 9.87
CA ASP A 86 -3.97 -13.19 9.33
C ASP A 86 -3.09 -11.92 9.26
N GLY A 87 -2.74 -11.39 10.43
CA GLY A 87 -1.88 -10.21 10.55
C GLY A 87 -0.48 -10.43 9.93
N ASP A 88 0.00 -11.68 9.93
CA ASP A 88 1.31 -12.05 9.41
C ASP A 88 1.27 -12.21 7.87
N GLY A 89 0.27 -12.86 7.30
CA GLY A 89 0.12 -12.98 5.84
C GLY A 89 -0.10 -11.62 5.16
N LYS A 90 -0.82 -10.68 5.79
CA LYS A 90 -0.94 -9.30 5.28
C LYS A 90 0.38 -8.55 5.33
N LYS A 91 1.19 -8.78 6.37
CA LYS A 91 2.53 -8.20 6.48
C LYS A 91 3.45 -8.73 5.39
N ASP A 92 3.44 -10.03 5.13
CA ASP A 92 4.27 -10.66 4.09
C ASP A 92 3.85 -10.22 2.69
N THR A 93 2.55 -10.13 2.44
CA THR A 93 1.98 -9.59 1.19
C THR A 93 2.43 -8.15 0.97
N MET A 94 2.32 -7.31 2.01
CA MET A 94 2.79 -5.93 1.94
C MET A 94 4.31 -5.89 1.68
N GLN A 95 5.12 -6.68 2.39
CA GLN A 95 6.56 -6.75 2.13
C GLN A 95 6.88 -7.16 0.70
N LYS A 96 6.15 -8.12 0.12
CA LYS A 96 6.33 -8.53 -1.27
C LYS A 96 6.02 -7.38 -2.23
N LEU A 97 4.92 -6.65 -2.04
CA LEU A 97 4.58 -5.46 -2.83
C LEU A 97 5.69 -4.39 -2.75
N LEU A 98 6.11 -4.03 -1.53
CA LEU A 98 7.19 -3.05 -1.35
C LEU A 98 8.52 -3.53 -1.95
N LYS A 99 8.71 -4.85 -2.02
CA LYS A 99 9.91 -5.45 -2.58
C LYS A 99 9.94 -5.50 -4.11
N SER A 100 8.78 -5.43 -4.75
CA SER A 100 8.57 -5.90 -6.12
C SER A 100 7.99 -4.82 -7.05
N CYS A 101 7.47 -3.73 -6.49
CA CYS A 101 6.87 -2.65 -7.25
C CYS A 101 7.83 -1.46 -7.44
N THR A 102 7.69 -0.80 -8.57
CA THR A 102 8.30 0.49 -8.89
C THR A 102 7.63 1.64 -8.13
N PHE A 103 8.20 2.84 -8.23
CA PHE A 103 7.61 4.06 -7.67
C PHE A 103 6.17 4.29 -8.16
N ASP A 104 5.95 4.24 -9.49
CA ASP A 104 4.66 4.53 -10.09
C ASP A 104 3.61 3.49 -9.70
N GLU A 105 3.98 2.22 -9.67
CA GLU A 105 3.09 1.14 -9.22
C GLU A 105 2.72 1.29 -7.75
N LEU A 106 3.68 1.60 -6.88
CA LEU A 106 3.42 1.84 -5.46
C LEU A 106 2.49 3.03 -5.24
N TYR A 107 2.68 4.11 -5.99
CA TYR A 107 1.81 5.28 -5.93
C TYR A 107 0.35 4.91 -6.25
N TRP A 108 0.13 4.21 -7.37
CA TRP A 108 -1.21 3.78 -7.77
C TRP A 108 -1.82 2.77 -6.79
N ILE A 109 -1.03 1.82 -6.30
CA ILE A 109 -1.47 0.85 -5.30
C ILE A 109 -1.87 1.57 -4.01
N PHE A 110 -1.07 2.52 -3.52
CA PHE A 110 -1.41 3.26 -2.31
C PHE A 110 -2.65 4.10 -2.49
N LEU A 111 -2.86 4.74 -3.65
CA LEU A 111 -4.12 5.41 -3.97
C LEU A 111 -5.32 4.46 -3.90
N ILE A 112 -5.19 3.25 -4.46
CA ILE A 112 -6.25 2.22 -4.40
C ILE A 112 -6.54 1.82 -2.95
N LEU A 113 -5.50 1.67 -2.11
CA LEU A 113 -5.64 1.24 -0.72
C LEU A 113 -6.18 2.36 0.19
N THR A 114 -5.82 3.62 -0.05
CA THR A 114 -6.20 4.75 0.81
C THR A 114 -7.52 5.40 0.42
N LYS A 115 -7.98 5.25 -0.84
CA LYS A 115 -9.22 5.89 -1.27
C LYS A 115 -10.40 5.34 -0.49
N LYS A 116 -11.10 6.26 0.20
CA LYS A 116 -12.42 5.97 0.74
C LYS A 116 -13.37 5.69 -0.40
N ILE A 117 -14.04 4.54 -0.31
CA ILE A 117 -15.33 4.32 -0.97
C ILE A 117 -16.28 5.31 -0.28
N GLU A 118 -16.66 6.38 -0.97
CA GLU A 118 -17.86 7.16 -0.61
C GLU A 118 -19.11 6.33 -0.91
#